data_AF-A0A1C5R5F5-F1
#
_entry.id   AF-A0A1C5R5F5-F1
#
_cell.length_a   1.000
_cell.length_b   1.000
_cell.length_c   1.000
_cell.angle_alpha   90.00
_cell.angle_beta   90.00
_cell.angle_gamma   90.00
#
_symmetry.space_group_name_H-M   'P 1'
#
loop_
_entity.id
_entity.type
_entity.pdbx_description
1 polymer ?
#
loop_
_entity_poly.entity_id
_entity_poly.type
_entity_poly.pdbx_seq_one_letter_code
_entity_poly.pdbx_strand_id
1 'polypeptide(L)'
;MKNRGKMLQRSNRIEKFVDDVKSITRLDDFGKYLTFLLELNIYTLNVNRNFFDISLIRKEDGCYLYCPIFNNETAYLSDTQNKYPLEKNINTLIAEVCNKIYSRICEIDEHQKIIHPEFCWDDVRTECF
;
A
#
# COMPACT_ATOMS: atom_id res chain seq x y z
N MET A 1 2.38 -35.99 11.50
CA MET A 1 3.17 -34.74 11.62
C MET A 1 2.58 -33.71 10.67
N LYS A 2 2.16 -32.55 11.18
CA LYS A 2 1.45 -31.50 10.44
C LYS A 2 2.44 -30.81 9.48
N ASN A 3 2.16 -30.81 8.17
CA ASN A 3 2.95 -30.08 7.17
C ASN A 3 2.94 -28.59 7.51
N ARG A 4 4.08 -28.04 7.96
CA ARG A 4 4.26 -26.59 8.07
C ARG A 4 4.59 -26.09 6.68
N GLY A 5 3.66 -25.36 6.06
CA GLY A 5 3.86 -24.74 4.76
C GLY A 5 5.10 -23.85 4.78
N LYS A 6 5.96 -23.98 3.76
CA LYS A 6 7.13 -23.10 3.59
C LYS A 6 6.64 -21.65 3.44
N MET A 7 7.06 -20.78 4.34
CA MET A 7 6.80 -19.34 4.27
C MET A 7 7.50 -18.73 3.05
N LEU A 8 6.78 -17.91 2.29
CA LEU A 8 7.33 -17.15 1.17
C LEU A 8 8.05 -15.87 1.67
N GLN A 9 9.16 -15.50 1.03
CA GLN A 9 9.95 -14.27 1.29
C GLN A 9 9.09 -12.99 1.10
N ARG A 10 9.49 -11.84 1.68
CA ARG A 10 8.73 -10.55 1.60
C ARG A 10 8.31 -10.16 0.17
N SER A 11 9.24 -10.23 -0.79
CA SER A 11 9.00 -9.93 -2.21
C SER A 11 7.82 -10.72 -2.78
N ASN A 12 7.70 -11.97 -2.34
CA ASN A 12 6.71 -12.90 -2.85
C ASN A 12 5.26 -12.60 -2.40
N ARG A 13 5.06 -11.68 -1.43
CA ARG A 13 3.70 -11.35 -0.92
C ARG A 13 2.99 -10.30 -1.75
N ILE A 14 3.68 -9.23 -2.10
CA ILE A 14 3.15 -8.22 -3.03
C ILE A 14 2.94 -8.86 -4.39
N GLU A 15 3.87 -9.71 -4.82
CA GLU A 15 3.71 -10.53 -6.04
C GLU A 15 2.47 -11.41 -5.96
N LYS A 16 2.28 -12.15 -4.85
CA LYS A 16 1.08 -12.97 -4.66
C LYS A 16 -0.21 -12.14 -4.65
N PHE A 17 -0.23 -10.99 -3.98
CA PHE A 17 -1.39 -10.10 -3.98
C PHE A 17 -1.72 -9.61 -5.40
N VAL A 18 -0.70 -9.20 -6.14
CA VAL A 18 -0.84 -8.80 -7.54
C VAL A 18 -1.39 -9.95 -8.39
N ASP A 19 -0.87 -11.16 -8.20
CA ASP A 19 -1.32 -12.35 -8.93
C ASP A 19 -2.75 -12.74 -8.58
N ASP A 20 -3.14 -12.65 -7.31
CA ASP A 20 -4.50 -12.93 -6.86
C ASP A 20 -5.48 -11.94 -7.50
N VAL A 21 -5.18 -10.64 -7.48
CA VAL A 21 -6.02 -9.61 -8.13
C VAL A 21 -6.10 -9.85 -9.64
N LYS A 22 -4.98 -10.14 -10.31
CA LYS A 22 -4.97 -10.50 -11.74
C LYS A 22 -5.85 -11.71 -12.03
N SER A 23 -5.77 -12.74 -11.19
CA SER A 23 -6.54 -13.99 -11.37
C SER A 23 -8.06 -13.75 -11.29
N ILE A 24 -8.50 -12.86 -10.40
CA ILE A 24 -9.91 -12.53 -10.17
C ILE A 24 -10.43 -11.56 -11.24
N THR A 25 -9.64 -10.53 -11.57
CA THR A 25 -10.12 -9.36 -12.32
C THR A 25 -9.72 -9.35 -13.78
N ARG A 26 -8.74 -10.18 -14.17
CA ARG A 26 -8.12 -10.23 -15.50
C ARG A 26 -7.43 -8.92 -15.90
N LEU A 27 -7.00 -8.13 -14.91
CA LEU A 27 -6.24 -6.89 -15.13
C LEU A 27 -4.73 -7.14 -15.08
N ASP A 28 -4.15 -7.55 -16.21
CA ASP A 28 -2.75 -8.00 -16.29
C ASP A 28 -1.70 -6.94 -15.89
N ASP A 29 -2.04 -5.65 -16.02
CA ASP A 29 -1.17 -4.54 -15.63
C ASP A 29 -1.38 -4.08 -14.17
N PHE A 30 -2.10 -4.84 -13.33
CA PHE A 30 -2.38 -4.43 -11.95
C PHE A 30 -1.13 -4.17 -11.11
N GLY A 31 -0.05 -4.92 -11.34
CA GLY A 31 1.25 -4.64 -10.69
C GLY A 31 1.79 -3.25 -11.03
N LYS A 32 1.73 -2.85 -12.30
CA LYS A 32 2.16 -1.51 -12.75
C LYS A 32 1.28 -0.42 -12.15
N TYR A 33 -0.04 -0.66 -12.11
CA TYR A 33 -1.00 0.24 -11.48
C TYR A 33 -0.71 0.43 -9.99
N LEU A 34 -0.44 -0.66 -9.26
CA LEU A 34 -0.08 -0.61 -7.84
C LEU A 34 1.23 0.15 -7.62
N THR A 35 2.27 -0.14 -8.39
CA THR A 35 3.54 0.59 -8.33
C THR A 35 3.34 2.08 -8.56
N PHE A 36 2.57 2.46 -9.59
CA PHE A 36 2.26 3.86 -9.88
C PHE A 36 1.54 4.56 -8.72
N LEU A 37 0.57 3.91 -8.07
CA LEU A 37 -0.10 4.48 -6.89
C LEU A 37 0.87 4.71 -5.72
N LEU A 38 1.78 3.77 -5.48
CA LEU A 38 2.77 3.88 -4.40
C LEU A 38 3.79 4.99 -4.68
N GLU A 39 4.29 5.08 -5.91
CA GLU A 39 5.19 6.16 -6.34
C GLU A 39 4.50 7.52 -6.27
N LEU A 40 3.23 7.60 -6.68
CA LEU A 40 2.45 8.81 -6.61
C LEU A 40 2.27 9.26 -5.16
N ASN A 41 2.04 8.36 -4.21
CA ASN A 41 1.94 8.72 -2.79
C ASN A 41 3.23 9.36 -2.28
N ILE A 42 4.39 8.79 -2.64
CA ILE A 42 5.70 9.33 -2.25
C ILE A 42 5.90 10.69 -2.90
N TYR A 43 5.66 10.80 -4.20
CA TYR A 43 5.83 12.05 -4.96
C TYR A 43 4.93 13.18 -4.42
N THR A 44 3.68 12.86 -4.12
CA THR A 44 2.68 13.82 -3.64
C THR A 44 2.69 13.98 -2.13
N LEU A 45 3.55 13.28 -1.38
CA LEU A 45 3.56 13.27 0.08
C LEU A 45 2.18 12.91 0.68
N ASN A 46 1.41 12.08 -0.02
CA ASN A 46 0.08 11.70 0.41
C ASN A 46 0.17 10.59 1.47
N VAL A 47 0.26 11.01 2.72
CA VAL A 47 0.39 10.11 3.87
C VAL A 47 -0.84 9.24 4.06
N ASN A 48 -2.04 9.74 3.78
CA ASN A 48 -3.28 9.13 4.27
C ASN A 48 -3.93 8.14 3.30
N ARG A 49 -3.28 7.83 2.18
CA ARG A 49 -3.75 6.76 1.29
C ARG A 49 -3.66 5.42 2.01
N ASN A 50 -4.80 4.80 2.25
CA ASN A 50 -4.93 3.49 2.87
C ASN A 50 -5.25 2.43 1.81
N PHE A 51 -5.27 1.15 2.21
CA PHE A 51 -5.54 0.05 1.29
C PHE A 51 -6.95 0.09 0.67
N PHE A 52 -7.92 0.73 1.34
CA PHE A 52 -9.27 0.94 0.79
C PHE A 52 -9.29 1.97 -0.36
N ASP A 53 -8.26 2.80 -0.47
CA ASP A 53 -8.10 3.75 -1.57
C ASP A 53 -7.49 3.10 -2.83
N ILE A 54 -7.18 1.80 -2.79
CA ILE A 54 -6.84 0.98 -3.96
C ILE A 54 -8.13 0.31 -4.43
N SER A 55 -8.82 0.98 -5.34
CA SER A 55 -10.10 0.51 -5.87
C SER A 55 -10.01 0.10 -7.34
N LEU A 56 -10.95 -0.76 -7.74
CA LEU A 56 -11.22 -1.17 -9.11
C LEU A 56 -12.71 -0.96 -9.39
N ILE A 57 -13.07 -0.69 -10.64
CA ILE A 57 -14.47 -0.53 -11.05
C ILE A 57 -14.96 -1.87 -11.63
N ARG A 58 -16.00 -2.44 -11.03
CA ARG A 58 -16.68 -3.63 -11.58
C ARG A 58 -17.82 -3.18 -12.49
N LYS A 59 -17.80 -3.63 -13.75
CA LYS A 59 -18.88 -3.41 -14.72
C LYS A 59 -20.03 -4.40 -14.50
N GLU A 60 -21.18 -4.10 -15.09
CA GLU A 60 -22.37 -4.97 -15.05
C GLU A 60 -22.11 -6.34 -15.70
N ASP A 61 -21.28 -6.38 -16.74
CA ASP A 61 -20.85 -7.62 -17.43
C ASP A 61 -19.89 -8.48 -16.60
N GLY A 62 -19.53 -8.04 -15.39
CA GLY A 62 -18.64 -8.76 -14.48
C GLY A 62 -17.14 -8.53 -14.74
N CYS A 63 -16.76 -7.79 -15.78
CA CYS A 63 -15.39 -7.39 -16.02
C CYS A 63 -14.97 -6.21 -15.11
N TYR A 64 -13.67 -6.00 -14.97
CA TYR A 64 -13.10 -4.94 -14.13
C TYR A 64 -12.35 -3.91 -14.95
N LEU A 65 -12.26 -2.69 -14.43
CA LEU A 65 -11.46 -1.58 -14.94
C LEU A 65 -10.60 -0.98 -13.81
N TYR A 66 -9.47 -0.38 -14.17
CA TYR A 66 -8.72 0.46 -13.24
C TYR A 66 -9.55 1.65 -12.80
N CYS A 67 -9.53 1.95 -11.50
CA CYS A 67 -10.20 3.13 -10.97
C CYS A 67 -9.32 4.37 -11.22
N PRO A 68 -9.90 5.51 -11.66
CA PRO A 68 -9.19 6.79 -11.64
C PRO A 68 -8.67 7.11 -10.23
N ILE A 69 -7.54 7.80 -10.12
CA ILE A 69 -6.97 8.14 -8.82
C ILE A 69 -7.88 9.14 -8.09
N PHE A 70 -8.25 8.82 -6.86
CA PHE A 70 -9.07 9.66 -5.99
C PHE A 70 -8.47 9.74 -4.57
N ASN A 71 -9.11 10.51 -3.68
CA ASN A 71 -8.75 10.66 -2.27
C ASN A 71 -7.30 11.18 -2.03
N ASN A 72 -6.98 12.35 -2.63
CA ASN A 72 -5.69 13.03 -2.47
C ASN A 72 -5.78 14.31 -1.61
N GLU A 73 -6.80 14.43 -0.78
CA GLU A 73 -7.07 15.65 -0.01
C GLU A 73 -5.94 16.03 0.96
N THR A 74 -5.18 15.06 1.46
CA THR A 74 -4.03 15.26 2.35
C THR A 74 -2.68 15.30 1.63
N ALA A 75 -2.66 15.33 0.31
CA ALA A 75 -1.43 15.43 -0.47
C ALA A 75 -0.79 16.81 -0.33
N TYR A 76 0.50 16.92 -0.67
CA TYR A 76 1.27 18.14 -0.77
C TYR A 76 1.31 18.98 0.52
N LEU A 77 1.20 18.33 1.68
CA LEU A 77 1.17 19.01 2.98
C LEU A 77 0.06 20.08 3.04
N SER A 78 -1.06 19.84 2.36
CA SER A 78 -2.15 20.81 2.14
C SER A 78 -2.83 21.30 3.43
N ASP A 79 -2.86 20.47 4.48
CA ASP A 79 -3.46 20.80 5.79
C ASP A 79 -2.53 21.71 6.61
N THR A 80 -2.39 22.94 6.13
CA THR A 80 -1.52 23.97 6.73
C THR A 80 -2.08 24.56 8.03
N GLN A 81 -3.38 24.36 8.29
CA GLN A 81 -4.04 24.86 9.49
C GLN A 81 -3.82 23.96 10.70
N ASN A 82 -3.79 22.64 10.52
CA ASN A 82 -3.75 21.69 11.64
C ASN A 82 -2.50 20.81 11.68
N LYS A 83 -1.99 20.35 10.52
CA LYS A 83 -0.92 19.34 10.46
C LYS A 83 0.43 19.89 10.02
N TYR A 84 0.44 20.87 9.12
CA TYR A 84 1.64 21.33 8.44
C TYR A 84 1.78 22.87 8.51
N PRO A 85 2.01 23.45 9.69
CA PRO A 85 2.10 24.90 9.86
C PRO A 85 3.13 25.53 8.91
N LEU A 86 2.78 26.66 8.31
CA LEU A 86 3.61 27.34 7.30
C LEU A 86 4.95 27.85 7.87
N GLU A 87 5.03 28.07 9.17
CA GLU A 87 6.23 28.53 9.88
C GLU A 87 7.26 27.41 10.07
N LYS A 88 6.84 26.14 9.96
CA LYS A 88 7.74 25.00 10.13
C LYS A 88 8.59 24.79 8.88
N ASN A 89 9.84 24.38 9.07
CA ASN A 89 10.75 24.10 7.96
C ASN A 89 10.18 22.99 7.06
N ILE A 90 10.04 23.31 5.77
CA ILE A 90 9.45 22.40 4.77
C ILE A 90 10.22 21.08 4.64
N ASN A 91 11.55 21.08 4.72
CA ASN A 91 12.36 19.87 4.61
C ASN A 91 12.13 18.94 5.81
N THR A 92 11.98 19.52 7.00
CA THR A 92 11.62 18.75 8.21
C THR A 92 10.23 18.11 8.05
N LEU A 93 9.25 18.85 7.53
CA LEU A 93 7.90 18.32 7.27
C LEU A 93 7.91 17.19 6.24
N ILE A 94 8.64 17.36 5.14
CA ILE A 94 8.80 16.33 4.11
C ILE A 94 9.41 15.07 4.72
N ALA A 95 10.49 15.19 5.51
CA ALA A 95 11.14 14.05 6.13
C ALA A 95 10.20 13.28 7.08
N GLU A 96 9.42 13.98 7.91
CA GLU A 96 8.42 13.37 8.80
C GLU A 96 7.35 12.61 8.03
N VAL A 97 6.86 13.18 6.93
CA VAL A 97 5.80 12.57 6.11
C VAL A 97 6.32 11.38 5.32
N CYS A 98 7.51 11.48 4.71
CA CYS A 98 8.15 10.35 4.04
C CYS A 98 8.32 9.16 4.98
N ASN A 99 8.80 9.37 6.22
CA ASN A 99 8.94 8.31 7.21
C ASN A 99 7.61 7.61 7.51
N LYS A 100 6.50 8.37 7.60
CA LYS A 100 5.16 7.80 7.79
C LYS A 100 4.68 7.01 6.57
N ILE A 101 4.96 7.48 5.36
CA ILE A 101 4.62 6.75 4.12
C ILE A 101 5.38 5.42 4.08
N TYR A 102 6.68 5.43 4.36
CA TYR A 102 7.47 4.19 4.42
C TYR A 102 6.95 3.23 5.48
N SER A 103 6.63 3.72 6.68
CA SER A 103 6.02 2.90 7.73
C SER A 103 4.70 2.27 7.27
N ARG A 104 3.85 3.03 6.57
CA ARG A 104 2.57 2.53 6.05
C ARG A 104 2.72 1.53 4.92
N ILE A 105 3.70 1.70 4.04
CA ILE A 105 4.02 0.67 3.04
C ILE A 105 4.38 -0.64 3.75
N CYS A 106 5.09 -0.57 4.89
CA CYS A 106 5.33 -1.75 5.73
C CYS A 106 4.07 -2.25 6.46
N GLU A 107 3.09 -1.41 6.80
CA GLU A 107 1.80 -1.82 7.40
C GLU A 107 0.86 -2.51 6.39
N ILE A 108 0.96 -2.19 5.09
CA ILE A 108 0.24 -2.93 4.04
C ILE A 108 0.60 -4.42 4.09
N ASP A 109 1.84 -4.77 4.45
CA ASP A 109 2.24 -6.17 4.69
C ASP A 109 1.51 -6.80 5.89
N GLU A 110 1.00 -6.01 6.83
CA GLU A 110 0.27 -6.48 8.00
C GLU A 110 -1.22 -6.66 7.75
N HIS A 111 -1.85 -5.75 7.01
CA HIS A 111 -3.26 -5.88 6.63
C HIS A 111 -3.52 -7.06 5.68
N GLN A 112 -2.54 -7.44 4.86
CA GLN A 112 -2.60 -8.67 4.05
C GLN A 112 -2.74 -9.95 4.92
N LYS A 113 -2.26 -9.95 6.18
CA LYS A 113 -2.45 -11.07 7.13
C LYS A 113 -3.92 -11.26 7.54
N ILE A 114 -4.70 -10.17 7.55
CA ILE A 114 -6.11 -10.18 7.98
C ILE A 114 -7.00 -10.74 6.86
N ILE A 115 -6.66 -10.42 5.61
CA ILE A 115 -7.41 -10.86 4.43
C ILE A 115 -7.07 -12.32 4.07
N HIS A 116 -5.86 -12.78 4.39
CA HIS A 116 -5.40 -14.16 4.16
C HIS A 116 -4.87 -14.82 5.46
N PRO A 117 -5.74 -15.50 6.23
CA PRO A 117 -5.41 -16.06 7.56
C PRO A 117 -4.40 -17.23 7.54
N GLU A 118 -3.97 -17.71 6.37
CA GLU A 118 -2.91 -18.71 6.17
C GLU A 118 -1.50 -18.20 6.55
N PHE A 119 -1.36 -16.90 6.83
CA PHE A 119 -0.10 -16.18 6.92
C PHE A 119 0.44 -16.09 8.36
N CYS A 120 1.56 -16.77 8.68
CA CYS A 120 2.16 -16.81 10.05
C CYS A 120 3.45 -15.97 10.18
N TRP A 121 3.63 -15.25 11.30
CA TRP A 121 4.70 -14.26 11.55
C TRP A 121 5.62 -14.58 12.76
N ASP A 122 5.60 -15.79 13.31
CA ASP A 122 6.36 -16.10 14.53
C ASP A 122 7.89 -16.11 14.36
N ASP A 123 8.41 -16.02 13.13
CA ASP A 123 9.84 -16.19 12.84
C ASP A 123 10.63 -14.88 12.65
N VAL A 124 10.01 -13.69 12.78
CA VAL A 124 10.69 -12.38 12.53
C VAL A 124 10.91 -11.60 13.83
N ARG A 125 11.55 -12.25 14.81
CA ARG A 125 12.08 -11.55 15.99
C ARG A 125 13.59 -11.36 15.95
N THR A 126 14.24 -11.54 14.81
CA THR A 126 15.69 -11.37 14.70
C THR A 126 16.05 -10.61 13.43
N GLU A 127 16.64 -9.43 13.66
CA GLU A 127 17.53 -8.67 12.76
C GLU A 127 16.85 -7.65 11.83
N CYS A 128 16.50 -6.51 12.43
CA CYS A 128 16.53 -5.21 11.78
C CYS A 128 17.95 -4.62 11.93
N PHE A 129 18.65 -4.46 10.81
CA PHE A 129 19.70 -3.44 10.63
C PHE A 129 19.21 -2.46 9.56
#